data_AF-A0A2H0Y556-F1
#
_entry.id   AF-A0A2H0Y556-F1
#
_cell.length_a   1.000
_cell.length_b   1.000
_cell.length_c   1.000
_cell.angle_alpha   90.00
_cell.angle_beta   90.00
_cell.angle_gamma   90.00
#
_symmetry.space_group_name_H-M   'P 1'
#
loop_
_entity.id
_entity.type
_entity.pdbx_description
1 polymer ?
#
loop_
_entity_poly.entity_id
_entity_poly.type
_entity_poly.pdbx_seq_one_letter_code
_entity_poly.pdbx_strand_id
1 'polypeptide(L)'
;MRSYFFNDGTSLALFLVVLEFLLSAFHGATSVLQGIFIFGGMVGGGIVFGIFMGGIFFKLLEYAKHEYAQMTLTMVVAHLTFIISYLFSDNITLFGMPVYPSSIIATTIALLVVGNYGRYKMSPRIEEYTERFLDYFAFTANSLVFLLLGLLLSAIPIHFGLLVLPMVVAVVCVALARAVSIYPIARLLNMMKREEPIPTSCNICWHGEVCAPHLRLLWYCSYPRILRRKGGTRCSRCANF
;
A
#
# COMPACT_ATOMS: atom_id res chain seq x y z
N MET A 1 -5.58 -8.15 3.84
CA MET A 1 -4.49 -7.32 3.28
C MET A 1 -4.90 -5.87 3.44
N ARG A 2 -4.07 -5.02 4.07
CA ARG A 2 -4.40 -3.60 4.30
C ARG A 2 -4.15 -2.80 3.02
N SER A 3 -5.08 -1.94 2.62
CA SER A 3 -5.01 -1.05 1.44
C SER A 3 -3.80 -0.10 1.43
N TYR A 4 -3.04 -0.05 2.53
CA TYR A 4 -1.91 0.82 2.76
C TYR A 4 -0.75 0.60 1.78
N PHE A 5 -0.40 -0.66 1.46
CA PHE A 5 0.79 -0.95 0.63
C PHE A 5 0.66 -0.46 -0.83
N PHE A 6 -0.54 -0.51 -1.40
CA PHE A 6 -0.76 -0.04 -2.77
C PHE A 6 -0.72 1.48 -2.86
N ASN A 7 -1.26 2.16 -1.84
CA ASN A 7 -1.20 3.62 -1.74
C ASN A 7 0.25 4.11 -1.64
N ASP A 8 1.04 3.50 -0.77
CA ASP A 8 2.44 3.91 -0.56
C ASP A 8 3.27 3.76 -1.83
N GLY A 9 3.16 2.62 -2.53
CA GLY A 9 3.87 2.41 -3.80
C GLY A 9 3.44 3.36 -4.92
N THR A 10 2.14 3.67 -5.01
CA THR A 10 1.61 4.59 -6.03
C THR A 10 1.99 6.04 -5.74
N SER A 11 2.03 6.42 -4.46
CA SER A 11 2.39 7.78 -4.05
C SER A 11 3.83 8.14 -4.41
N LEU A 12 4.78 7.22 -4.21
CA LEU A 12 6.17 7.44 -4.63
C LEU A 12 6.28 7.51 -6.16
N ALA A 13 5.60 6.63 -6.90
CA ALA A 13 5.63 6.66 -8.36
C ALA A 13 5.10 8.00 -8.90
N LEU A 14 4.00 8.51 -8.35
CA LEU A 14 3.49 9.84 -8.69
C LEU A 14 4.48 10.95 -8.31
N PHE A 15 5.09 10.87 -7.13
CA PHE A 15 6.07 11.86 -6.68
C PHE A 15 7.27 11.94 -7.64
N LEU A 16 7.78 10.80 -8.11
CA LEU A 16 8.90 10.76 -9.07
C LEU A 16 8.53 11.39 -10.42
N VAL A 17 7.32 11.15 -10.93
CA VAL A 17 6.83 11.79 -12.18
C VAL A 17 6.73 13.30 -12.01
N VAL A 18 6.14 13.75 -10.91
CA VAL A 18 5.99 15.19 -10.62
C VAL A 18 7.36 15.84 -10.45
N LEU A 19 8.31 15.15 -9.81
CA LEU A 19 9.68 15.64 -9.65
C LEU A 19 10.40 15.75 -11.01
N GLU A 20 10.30 14.74 -11.87
CA GLU A 20 10.87 14.76 -13.22
C GLU A 20 10.28 15.90 -14.06
N PHE A 21 8.99 16.17 -13.88
CA PHE A 21 8.29 17.27 -14.54
C PHE A 21 8.67 18.65 -14.00
N LEU A 22 8.99 18.77 -12.71
CA LEU A 22 9.51 20.02 -12.13
C LEU A 22 10.96 20.30 -12.55
N LEU A 23 11.75 19.25 -12.76
CA LEU A 23 13.16 19.34 -13.18
C LEU A 23 13.29 19.54 -14.69
N SER A 24 12.39 18.98 -15.48
CA SER A 24 12.32 19.17 -16.93
C SER A 24 11.61 20.48 -17.23
N ALA A 25 12.27 21.43 -17.90
CA ALA A 25 11.63 22.71 -18.25
C ALA A 25 10.28 22.47 -18.95
N PHE A 26 9.21 23.09 -18.46
CA PHE A 26 7.84 22.93 -18.98
C PHE A 26 7.76 23.34 -20.46
N HIS A 27 7.49 22.39 -21.36
CA HIS A 27 7.30 22.66 -22.80
C HIS A 27 5.83 22.55 -23.25
N GLY A 28 4.86 22.76 -22.35
CA GLY A 28 3.43 22.79 -22.69
C GLY A 28 2.73 21.43 -22.73
N ALA A 29 1.64 21.27 -23.49
CA ALA A 29 0.74 20.11 -23.45
C ALA A 29 1.40 18.75 -23.79
N THR A 30 2.49 18.76 -24.55
CA THR A 30 3.28 17.57 -24.90
C THR A 30 3.94 16.92 -23.68
N SER A 31 4.37 17.73 -22.71
CA SER A 31 5.01 17.25 -21.48
C SER A 31 4.04 16.53 -20.53
N VAL A 32 2.75 16.94 -20.51
CA VAL A 32 1.72 16.27 -19.70
C VAL A 32 1.41 14.88 -20.26
N LEU A 33 1.26 14.78 -21.58
CA LEU A 33 1.01 13.50 -22.24
C LEU A 33 2.17 12.53 -22.03
N GLN A 34 3.40 13.02 -22.15
CA GLN A 34 4.61 12.24 -21.87
C GLN A 34 4.66 11.77 -20.41
N GLY A 35 4.33 12.63 -19.43
CA GLY A 35 4.26 12.24 -18.02
C GLY A 35 3.23 11.13 -17.73
N ILE A 36 2.07 11.17 -18.39
CA ILE A 36 1.06 10.11 -18.29
C ILE A 36 1.60 8.78 -18.85
N PHE A 37 2.29 8.82 -19.98
CA PHE A 37 2.89 7.61 -20.56
C PHE A 37 4.01 7.04 -19.69
N ILE A 38 4.88 7.90 -19.13
CA ILE A 38 5.94 7.49 -18.21
C ILE A 38 5.34 6.87 -16.95
N PHE A 39 4.33 7.51 -16.35
CA PHE A 39 3.62 6.98 -15.18
C PHE A 39 2.95 5.64 -15.49
N GLY A 40 2.24 5.55 -16.61
CA GLY A 40 1.60 4.31 -17.06
C GLY A 40 2.60 3.19 -17.28
N GLY A 41 3.77 3.50 -17.85
CA GLY A 41 4.90 2.58 -18.01
C GLY A 41 5.47 2.12 -16.68
N MET A 42 5.63 3.03 -15.70
CA MET A 42 6.09 2.69 -14.35
C MET A 42 5.17 1.73 -13.62
N VAL A 43 3.87 2.04 -13.63
CA VAL A 43 2.86 1.21 -12.96
C VAL A 43 2.69 -0.11 -13.69
N GLY A 44 2.49 -0.08 -15.01
CA GLY A 44 2.28 -1.26 -15.83
C GLY A 44 3.50 -2.19 -15.86
N GLY A 45 4.69 -1.63 -16.08
CA GLY A 45 5.95 -2.36 -16.05
C GLY A 45 6.22 -2.98 -14.69
N GLY A 46 5.98 -2.23 -13.61
CA GLY A 46 6.07 -2.75 -12.23
C GLY A 46 5.12 -3.93 -11.99
N ILE A 47 3.86 -3.84 -12.43
CA ILE A 47 2.88 -4.93 -12.28
C ILE A 47 3.33 -6.18 -13.03
N VAL A 48 3.70 -6.05 -14.32
CA VAL A 48 4.10 -7.19 -15.15
C VAL A 48 5.35 -7.86 -14.56
N PHE A 49 6.36 -7.07 -14.21
CA PHE A 49 7.59 -7.58 -13.63
C PHE A 49 7.36 -8.24 -12.25
N GLY A 50 6.52 -7.63 -11.42
CA GLY A 50 6.14 -8.18 -10.12
C GLY A 50 5.40 -9.52 -10.23
N ILE A 51 4.48 -9.67 -11.19
CA ILE A 51 3.79 -10.94 -11.45
C ILE A 51 4.79 -12.01 -11.89
N PHE A 52 5.70 -11.67 -12.81
CA PHE A 52 6.73 -12.58 -13.30
C PHE A 52 7.63 -13.09 -12.16
N MET A 53 8.18 -12.18 -11.36
CA MET A 53 9.03 -12.53 -10.21
C MET A 53 8.26 -13.29 -9.14
N GLY A 54 7.06 -12.83 -8.77
CA GLY A 54 6.19 -13.53 -7.82
C GLY A 54 5.88 -14.96 -8.24
N GLY A 55 5.67 -15.21 -9.53
CA GLY A 55 5.45 -16.55 -10.08
C GLY A 55 6.69 -17.46 -9.99
N ILE A 56 7.88 -16.94 -10.24
CA ILE A 56 9.15 -17.69 -10.09
C ILE A 56 9.35 -18.09 -8.63
N PHE A 57 9.23 -17.13 -7.71
CA PHE A 57 9.49 -17.38 -6.30
C PHE A 57 8.39 -18.15 -5.59
N PHE A 58 7.15 -18.09 -6.08
CA PHE A 58 6.08 -18.97 -5.63
C PHE A 58 6.46 -20.45 -5.78
N LYS A 59 7.07 -20.84 -6.91
CA LYS A 59 7.56 -22.22 -7.10
C LYS A 59 8.66 -22.57 -6.11
N LEU A 60 9.53 -21.60 -5.79
CA LEU A 60 10.62 -21.82 -4.85
C LEU A 60 10.11 -22.00 -3.40
N LEU A 61 9.04 -21.29 -3.03
CA LEU A 61 8.36 -21.45 -1.74
C LEU A 61 7.71 -22.82 -1.55
N GLU A 62 7.27 -23.47 -2.64
CA GLU A 62 6.72 -24.83 -2.57
C GLU A 62 7.75 -25.87 -2.11
N TYR A 63 9.04 -25.64 -2.38
CA TYR A 63 10.12 -26.50 -1.90
C TYR A 63 10.49 -26.24 -0.42
N ALA A 64 10.21 -25.04 0.10
CA ALA A 64 10.52 -24.65 1.46
C ALA A 64 9.45 -25.14 2.44
N LYS A 65 9.68 -26.29 3.10
CA LYS A 65 8.72 -26.88 4.06
C LYS A 65 8.86 -26.37 5.51
N HIS A 66 9.93 -25.65 5.83
CA HIS A 66 10.20 -25.14 7.18
C HIS A 66 9.75 -23.68 7.34
N GLU A 67 9.23 -23.33 8.52
CA GLU A 67 8.73 -21.99 8.85
C GLU A 67 9.78 -20.89 8.64
N TYR A 68 11.01 -21.11 9.12
CA TYR A 68 12.11 -20.16 8.95
C TYR A 68 12.52 -19.98 7.49
N ALA A 69 12.48 -21.05 6.69
CA ALA A 69 12.85 -21.01 5.29
C ALA A 69 11.85 -20.22 4.45
N GLN A 70 10.55 -20.33 4.75
CA GLN A 70 9.52 -19.55 4.08
C GLN A 70 9.65 -18.06 4.41
N MET A 71 9.88 -17.72 5.67
CA MET A 71 10.06 -16.33 6.10
C MET A 71 11.29 -15.67 5.47
N THR A 72 12.46 -16.33 5.55
CA THR A 72 13.67 -15.79 4.90
C THR A 72 13.50 -15.69 3.40
N LEU A 73 12.83 -16.67 2.77
CA LEU A 73 12.56 -16.61 1.35
C LEU A 73 11.65 -15.44 0.99
N THR A 74 10.60 -15.12 1.76
CA THR A 74 9.77 -13.93 1.50
C THR A 74 10.56 -12.62 1.61
N MET A 75 11.52 -12.52 2.54
CA MET A 75 12.42 -11.36 2.61
C MET A 75 13.36 -11.31 1.40
N VAL A 76 13.92 -12.45 1.00
CA VAL A 76 14.77 -12.56 -0.20
C VAL A 76 13.99 -12.19 -1.46
N VAL A 77 12.73 -12.60 -1.60
CA VAL A 77 11.84 -12.20 -2.70
C VAL A 77 11.70 -10.69 -2.75
N ALA A 78 11.44 -10.05 -1.60
CA ALA A 78 11.26 -8.61 -1.53
C ALA A 78 12.51 -7.86 -2.03
N HIS A 79 13.68 -8.26 -1.56
CA HIS A 79 14.96 -7.61 -1.88
C HIS A 79 15.41 -7.92 -3.31
N LEU A 80 15.34 -9.18 -3.74
CA LEU A 80 15.75 -9.57 -5.09
C LEU A 80 14.82 -8.96 -6.15
N THR A 81 13.50 -8.94 -5.92
CA THR A 81 12.57 -8.30 -6.85
C THR A 81 12.87 -6.81 -6.97
N PHE A 82 13.15 -6.13 -5.85
CA PHE A 82 13.48 -4.71 -5.86
C PHE A 82 14.77 -4.42 -6.63
N ILE A 83 15.86 -5.15 -6.31
CA ILE A 83 17.18 -4.95 -6.92
C ILE A 83 17.15 -5.29 -8.40
N ILE A 84 16.54 -6.43 -8.78
CA ILE A 84 16.48 -6.83 -10.18
C ILE A 84 15.59 -5.85 -10.95
N SER A 85 14.43 -5.44 -10.43
CA SER A 85 13.61 -4.41 -11.08
C SER A 85 14.37 -3.09 -11.26
N TYR A 86 15.19 -2.71 -10.28
CA TYR A 86 16.00 -1.49 -10.35
C TYR A 86 17.08 -1.60 -11.44
N LEU A 87 17.83 -2.71 -11.48
CA LEU A 87 18.89 -2.92 -12.48
C LEU A 87 18.34 -3.01 -13.92
N PHE A 88 17.15 -3.59 -14.07
CA PHE A 88 16.49 -3.69 -15.36
C PHE A 88 15.85 -2.36 -15.81
N SER A 89 15.68 -1.39 -14.90
CA SER A 89 15.07 -0.10 -15.21
C SER A 89 15.81 0.69 -16.28
N ASP A 90 17.14 0.53 -16.38
CA ASP A 90 17.96 1.25 -17.37
C ASP A 90 18.05 0.53 -18.74
N ASN A 91 17.70 -0.76 -18.80
CA ASN A 91 18.02 -1.62 -19.95
C ASN A 91 16.80 -2.22 -20.69
N ILE A 92 15.57 -2.03 -20.18
CA ILE A 92 14.37 -2.59 -20.83
C ILE A 92 13.79 -1.59 -21.83
N THR A 93 13.95 -1.91 -23.11
CA THR A 93 13.10 -1.39 -24.19
C THR A 93 12.05 -2.44 -24.53
N LEU A 94 10.77 -2.15 -24.24
CA LEU A 94 9.66 -3.02 -24.63
C LEU A 94 8.93 -2.36 -25.80
N PHE A 95 8.81 -3.06 -26.93
CA PHE A 95 8.16 -2.55 -28.16
C PHE A 95 8.70 -1.20 -28.69
N GLY A 96 10.00 -0.93 -28.50
CA GLY A 96 10.63 0.31 -28.96
C GLY A 96 10.38 1.54 -28.08
N MET A 97 9.78 1.37 -26.89
CA MET A 97 9.63 2.42 -25.89
C MET A 97 10.44 2.07 -24.63
N PRO A 98 11.18 3.02 -24.03
CA PRO A 98 11.84 2.80 -22.75
C PRO A 98 10.76 2.64 -21.66
N VAL A 99 10.76 1.50 -20.98
CA VAL A 99 9.85 1.26 -19.85
C VAL A 99 10.68 1.22 -18.59
N TYR A 100 10.43 2.15 -17.68
CA TYR A 100 11.05 2.22 -16.37
C TYR A 100 10.11 1.58 -15.35
N PRO A 101 10.16 0.26 -15.06
CA PRO A 101 9.30 -0.34 -14.06
C PRO A 101 9.61 0.24 -12.67
N SER A 102 8.57 0.64 -11.93
CA SER A 102 8.76 1.05 -10.54
C SER A 102 9.11 -0.16 -9.68
N SER A 103 10.32 -0.16 -9.10
CA SER A 103 10.79 -1.26 -8.24
C SER A 103 9.92 -1.49 -7.02
N ILE A 104 9.28 -0.45 -6.47
CA ILE A 104 8.38 -0.60 -5.32
C ILE A 104 7.08 -1.29 -5.72
N ILE A 105 6.49 -0.89 -6.86
CA ILE A 105 5.27 -1.52 -7.37
C ILE A 105 5.57 -2.98 -7.73
N ALA A 106 6.69 -3.24 -8.40
CA ALA A 106 7.16 -4.59 -8.70
C ALA A 106 7.26 -5.48 -7.45
N THR A 107 7.96 -5.02 -6.42
CA THR A 107 8.11 -5.76 -5.17
C THR A 107 6.77 -5.96 -4.46
N THR A 108 5.91 -4.94 -4.44
CA THR A 108 4.58 -5.02 -3.82
C THR A 108 3.72 -6.07 -4.52
N ILE A 109 3.72 -6.09 -5.85
CA ILE A 109 2.97 -7.06 -6.65
C ILE A 109 3.55 -8.46 -6.50
N ALA A 110 4.88 -8.63 -6.50
CA ALA A 110 5.51 -9.92 -6.26
C ALA A 110 5.17 -10.50 -4.89
N LEU A 111 5.20 -9.67 -3.83
CA LEU A 111 4.79 -10.07 -2.49
C LEU A 111 3.29 -10.31 -2.37
N LEU A 112 2.47 -9.60 -3.15
CA LEU A 112 1.04 -9.85 -3.21
C LEU A 112 0.75 -11.22 -3.83
N VAL A 113 1.42 -11.56 -4.93
CA VAL A 113 1.34 -12.88 -5.56
C VAL A 113 1.82 -13.95 -4.57
N VAL A 114 3.03 -13.80 -4.04
CA VAL A 114 3.59 -14.75 -3.08
C VAL A 114 2.73 -14.92 -1.83
N GLY A 115 2.22 -13.83 -1.26
CA GLY A 115 1.37 -13.85 -0.07
C GLY A 115 0.00 -14.46 -0.32
N ASN A 116 -0.65 -14.15 -1.45
CA ASN A 116 -1.96 -14.69 -1.78
C ASN A 116 -1.89 -16.19 -2.13
N TYR A 117 -0.91 -16.60 -2.93
CA TYR A 117 -0.73 -17.99 -3.32
C TYR A 117 -0.10 -18.84 -2.21
N GLY A 118 0.74 -18.26 -1.34
CA GLY A 118 1.32 -18.91 -0.17
C GLY A 118 0.26 -19.40 0.82
N ARG A 119 -0.81 -18.62 1.02
CA ARG A 119 -1.94 -19.00 1.90
C ARG A 119 -2.63 -20.31 1.52
N TYR A 120 -2.61 -20.70 0.25
CA TYR A 120 -3.22 -21.97 -0.19
C TYR A 120 -2.35 -23.19 0.10
N LYS A 121 -1.05 -23.01 0.35
CA LYS A 121 -0.10 -24.13 0.60
C LYS A 121 0.55 -24.09 2.00
N MET A 122 0.37 -23.00 2.77
CA MET A 122 0.89 -22.85 4.11
C MET A 122 -0.04 -23.44 5.18
N SER A 123 0.55 -24.04 6.21
CA SER A 123 -0.18 -24.42 7.43
C SER A 123 -0.62 -23.14 8.17
N PRO A 124 -1.82 -23.10 8.78
CA PRO A 124 -2.34 -21.91 9.50
C PRO A 124 -1.38 -21.39 10.57
N ARG A 125 -0.59 -22.30 11.17
CA ARG A 125 0.43 -21.95 12.16
C ARG A 125 1.54 -21.09 11.55
N ILE A 126 2.08 -21.48 10.39
CA ILE A 126 3.20 -20.77 9.74
C ILE A 126 2.74 -19.40 9.22
N GLU A 127 1.50 -19.30 8.73
CA GLU A 127 0.90 -18.02 8.33
C GLU A 127 0.86 -17.04 9.51
N GLU A 128 0.33 -17.47 10.65
CA GLU A 128 0.23 -16.59 11.83
C GLU A 128 1.61 -16.13 12.34
N TYR A 129 2.61 -17.02 12.35
CA TYR A 129 3.97 -16.65 12.73
C TYR A 129 4.58 -15.63 11.76
N THR A 130 4.41 -15.84 10.45
CA THR A 130 4.94 -14.94 9.43
C THR A 130 4.26 -13.57 9.49
N GLU A 131 2.94 -13.52 9.70
CA GLU A 131 2.21 -12.26 9.86
C GLU A 131 2.67 -11.48 11.09
N ARG A 132 2.78 -12.14 12.25
CA ARG A 132 3.26 -11.49 13.48
C ARG A 132 4.68 -10.95 13.33
N PHE A 133 5.56 -11.69 12.65
CA PHE A 133 6.93 -11.25 12.40
C PHE A 133 6.95 -10.01 11.48
N LEU A 134 6.18 -10.01 10.39
CA LEU A 134 6.10 -8.89 9.47
C LEU A 134 5.46 -7.65 10.11
N ASP A 135 4.45 -7.83 10.96
CA ASP A 135 3.84 -6.72 11.72
C ASP A 135 4.85 -6.09 12.69
N TYR A 136 5.66 -6.90 13.38
CA TYR A 136 6.74 -6.40 14.24
C TYR A 136 7.79 -5.62 13.43
N PHE A 137 8.18 -6.12 12.25
CA PHE A 137 9.13 -5.43 11.39
C PHE A 137 8.56 -4.12 10.83
N ALA A 138 7.29 -4.09 10.43
CA ALA A 138 6.61 -2.89 9.97
C ALA A 138 6.54 -1.82 11.06
N PHE A 139 6.21 -2.21 12.30
CA PHE A 139 6.22 -1.31 13.45
C PHE A 139 7.62 -0.74 13.71
N THR A 140 8.65 -1.60 13.65
CA THR A 140 10.06 -1.20 13.84
C THR A 140 10.53 -0.24 12.76
N ALA A 141 10.24 -0.54 11.49
CA ALA A 141 10.61 0.30 10.36
C ALA A 141 9.93 1.67 10.43
N ASN A 142 8.63 1.72 10.74
CA ASN A 142 7.92 2.99 10.91
C ASN A 142 8.52 3.83 12.04
N SER A 143 8.85 3.20 13.18
CA SER A 143 9.48 3.88 14.32
C SER A 143 10.85 4.45 13.95
N LEU A 144 11.66 3.68 13.20
CA LEU A 144 12.96 4.15 12.70
C LEU A 144 12.81 5.31 11.72
N VAL A 145 11.86 5.25 10.78
CA VAL A 145 11.60 6.34 9.83
C VAL A 145 11.22 7.63 10.56
N PHE A 146 10.33 7.56 11.57
CA PHE A 146 9.97 8.74 12.38
C PHE A 146 11.16 9.28 13.18
N LEU A 147 11.96 8.40 13.77
CA LEU A 147 13.16 8.79 14.51
C LEU A 147 14.19 9.47 13.60
N LEU A 148 14.43 8.91 12.41
CA LEU A 148 15.36 9.46 11.42
C LEU A 148 14.87 10.79 10.87
N LEU A 149 13.56 10.92 10.62
CA LEU A 149 12.95 12.17 10.19
C LEU A 149 13.10 13.26 11.26
N GLY A 150 12.87 12.92 12.54
CA GLY A 150 13.07 13.84 13.66
C GLY A 150 14.53 14.30 13.78
N LEU A 151 15.49 13.39 13.62
CA LEU A 151 16.92 13.71 13.64
C LEU A 151 17.31 14.60 12.44
N LEU A 152 16.82 14.28 11.25
CA LEU A 152 17.05 15.07 10.03
C LEU A 152 16.54 16.49 10.20
N LEU A 153 15.33 16.68 10.72
CA LEU A 153 14.75 18.00 10.97
C LEU A 153 15.52 18.78 12.04
N SER A 154 16.03 18.10 13.08
CA SER A 154 16.85 18.74 14.12
C SER A 154 18.19 19.27 13.60
N ALA A 155 18.71 18.70 12.51
CA ALA A 155 20.00 19.10 11.94
C ALA A 155 19.92 20.33 11.03
N ILE A 156 18.72 20.72 10.57
CA ILE A 156 18.56 21.84 9.65
C ILE A 156 18.49 23.15 10.47
N PRO A 157 19.38 24.13 10.23
CA PRO A 157 19.34 25.42 10.91
C PRO A 157 18.18 26.27 10.35
N ILE A 158 16.95 26.03 10.81
CA ILE A 158 15.76 26.77 10.36
C ILE A 158 15.20 27.61 11.50
N HIS A 159 14.85 28.86 11.21
CA HIS A 159 14.10 29.70 12.13
C HIS A 159 12.65 29.21 12.23
N PHE A 160 12.27 28.69 13.41
CA PHE A 160 10.91 28.16 13.66
C PHE A 160 9.79 29.14 13.29
N GLY A 161 10.01 30.45 13.42
CA GLY A 161 9.02 31.48 13.05
C GLY A 161 8.59 31.47 11.58
N LEU A 162 9.48 31.08 10.64
CA LEU A 162 9.12 30.93 9.23
C LEU A 162 8.51 29.57 8.88
N LEU A 163 8.67 28.56 9.75
CA LEU A 163 8.22 27.19 9.48
C LEU A 163 6.76 26.94 9.87
N VAL A 164 6.21 27.72 10.81
CA VAL A 164 4.83 27.55 11.31
C VAL A 164 3.82 27.70 10.17
N LEU A 165 3.97 28.72 9.33
CA LEU A 165 3.05 28.99 8.22
C LEU A 165 3.00 27.83 7.20
N PRO A 166 4.13 27.36 6.61
CA PRO A 166 4.10 26.23 5.70
C PRO A 166 3.65 24.92 6.37
N MET A 167 3.93 24.72 7.66
CA MET A 167 3.43 23.55 8.40
C MET A 167 1.89 23.56 8.49
N VAL A 168 1.29 24.67 8.89
CA VAL A 168 -0.17 24.80 8.98
C VAL A 168 -0.81 24.64 7.60
N VAL A 169 -0.24 25.29 6.58
CA VAL A 169 -0.72 25.15 5.19
C VAL A 169 -0.64 23.70 4.74
N ALA A 170 0.46 22.99 4.99
CA ALA A 170 0.60 21.58 4.64
C ALA A 170 -0.46 20.70 5.34
N VAL A 171 -0.70 20.90 6.64
CA VAL A 171 -1.71 20.14 7.40
C VAL A 171 -3.11 20.38 6.82
N VAL A 172 -3.48 21.64 6.56
CA VAL A 172 -4.78 21.99 5.98
C VAL A 172 -4.92 21.43 4.57
N CYS A 173 -3.91 21.56 3.72
CA CYS A 173 -3.91 21.02 2.36
C CYS A 173 -4.07 19.50 2.36
N VAL A 174 -3.34 18.77 3.21
CA VAL A 174 -3.46 17.30 3.31
C VAL A 174 -4.84 16.89 3.82
N ALA A 175 -5.37 17.58 4.83
CA ALA A 175 -6.71 17.31 5.34
C ALA A 175 -7.79 17.53 4.27
N LEU A 176 -7.71 18.62 3.51
CA LEU A 176 -8.63 18.91 2.41
C LEU A 176 -8.48 17.91 1.25
N ALA A 177 -7.25 17.62 0.82
CA ALA A 177 -6.98 16.64 -0.24
C ALA A 177 -7.57 15.27 0.10
N ARG A 178 -7.47 14.87 1.38
CA ARG A 178 -8.07 13.62 1.88
C ARG A 178 -9.59 13.66 1.91
N ALA A 179 -10.18 14.79 2.31
CA ALA A 179 -11.63 14.98 2.26
C ALA A 179 -12.16 14.84 0.83
N VAL A 180 -11.49 15.51 -0.12
CA VAL A 180 -11.85 15.52 -1.54
C VAL A 180 -11.62 14.17 -2.20
N SER A 181 -10.63 13.38 -1.77
CA SER A 181 -10.42 12.04 -2.35
C SER A 181 -11.43 11.01 -1.84
N ILE A 182 -11.82 11.07 -0.57
CA ILE A 182 -12.68 10.04 0.06
C ILE A 182 -14.17 10.30 -0.20
N TYR A 183 -14.65 11.53 0.03
CA TYR A 183 -16.10 11.80 0.02
C TYR A 183 -16.81 11.62 -1.32
N PRO A 184 -16.25 12.04 -2.46
CA PRO A 184 -16.88 11.82 -3.75
C PRO A 184 -17.01 10.33 -4.09
N ILE A 185 -15.97 9.54 -3.79
CA ILE A 185 -15.96 8.10 -4.04
C ILE A 185 -16.97 7.41 -3.12
N ALA A 186 -16.99 7.75 -1.83
CA ALA A 186 -17.97 7.21 -0.89
C ALA A 186 -19.41 7.56 -1.30
N ARG A 187 -19.64 8.79 -1.77
CA ARG A 187 -20.94 9.22 -2.30
C ARG A 187 -21.33 8.44 -3.56
N LEU A 188 -20.42 8.28 -4.50
CA LEU A 188 -20.65 7.53 -5.74
C LEU A 188 -20.98 6.07 -5.46
N LEU A 189 -20.25 5.42 -4.56
CA LEU A 189 -20.50 4.04 -4.14
C LEU A 189 -21.88 3.89 -3.49
N ASN A 190 -22.25 4.82 -2.60
CA ASN A 190 -23.57 4.82 -1.95
C ASN A 190 -24.70 5.05 -2.96
N MET A 191 -24.47 5.86 -4.00
CA MET A 191 -25.43 6.05 -5.10
C MET A 191 -25.63 4.79 -5.95
N MET A 192 -24.60 3.97 -6.12
CA MET A 192 -24.69 2.73 -6.91
C MET A 192 -25.46 1.60 -6.20
N LYS A 193 -25.83 1.75 -4.92
CA LYS A 193 -26.67 0.81 -4.12
C LYS A 193 -26.27 -0.67 -4.22
N ARG A 194 -25.02 -0.98 -4.56
CA ARG A 194 -24.54 -2.37 -4.71
C ARG A 194 -24.20 -3.03 -3.37
N GLU A 195 -24.05 -2.25 -2.32
CA GLU A 195 -23.69 -2.68 -0.96
C GLU A 195 -24.57 -1.96 0.08
N GLU A 196 -24.59 -2.45 1.33
CA GLU A 196 -25.28 -1.77 2.44
C GLU A 196 -24.75 -0.33 2.58
N PRO A 197 -25.63 0.68 2.77
CA PRO A 197 -25.21 2.07 2.84
C PRO A 197 -24.25 2.28 4.01
N ILE A 198 -23.08 2.83 3.71
CA ILE A 198 -22.05 3.13 4.72
C ILE A 198 -22.64 4.15 5.70
N PRO A 199 -22.75 3.83 7.01
CA PRO A 199 -23.32 4.74 7.98
C PRO A 199 -22.48 6.01 8.08
N THR A 200 -23.14 7.16 8.23
CA THR A 200 -22.51 8.49 8.28
C THR A 200 -21.50 8.64 9.42
N SER A 201 -21.57 7.82 10.47
CA SER A 201 -20.57 7.71 11.53
C SER A 201 -19.22 7.17 11.04
N CYS A 202 -19.22 6.27 10.03
CA CYS A 202 -18.00 5.72 9.44
C CYS A 202 -17.34 6.72 8.46
N ASN A 203 -18.12 7.59 7.83
CA ASN A 203 -17.64 8.71 7.00
C ASN A 203 -16.97 9.83 7.84
N ILE A 204 -17.16 9.82 9.17
CA ILE A 204 -16.52 10.70 10.14
C ILE A 204 -15.35 9.97 10.84
N CYS A 205 -15.08 8.71 10.51
CA CYS A 205 -13.91 7.99 11.02
C CYS A 205 -12.67 8.36 10.19
N TRP A 206 -12.28 9.64 10.29
CA TRP A 206 -11.23 10.32 9.53
C TRP A 206 -9.80 9.83 9.82
N HIS A 207 -9.58 9.14 10.93
CA HIS A 207 -8.27 8.61 11.33
C HIS A 207 -8.11 7.14 10.92
N GLY A 208 -7.30 6.91 9.88
CA GLY A 208 -6.98 5.57 9.36
C GLY A 208 -6.33 4.61 10.37
N GLU A 209 -5.89 5.07 11.54
CA GLU A 209 -5.35 4.22 12.60
C GLU A 209 -6.40 3.79 13.64
N VAL A 210 -7.42 4.62 13.88
CA VAL A 210 -8.46 4.36 14.90
C VAL A 210 -9.54 3.40 14.37
N CYS A 211 -9.60 3.19 13.04
CA CYS A 211 -10.62 2.37 12.41
C CYS A 211 -10.21 0.89 12.23
N ALA A 212 -8.92 0.52 12.35
CA ALA A 212 -8.47 -0.86 12.14
C ALA A 212 -9.15 -1.92 13.06
N PRO A 213 -9.42 -1.67 14.35
CA PRO A 213 -10.16 -2.62 15.18
C PRO A 213 -11.68 -2.56 14.95
N HIS A 214 -12.23 -1.38 14.62
CA HIS A 214 -13.68 -1.17 14.46
C HIS A 214 -14.21 -1.72 13.12
N LEU A 215 -13.40 -1.65 12.04
CA LEU A 215 -13.74 -2.25 10.76
C LEU A 215 -13.73 -3.79 10.82
N ARG A 216 -12.89 -4.40 11.66
CA ARG A 216 -12.90 -5.86 11.91
C ARG A 216 -14.22 -6.32 12.54
N LEU A 217 -14.79 -5.52 13.45
CA LEU A 217 -16.08 -5.78 14.08
C LEU A 217 -17.25 -5.55 13.12
N LEU A 218 -17.19 -4.50 12.29
CA LEU A 218 -18.19 -4.24 11.25
C LEU A 218 -18.15 -5.31 10.14
N TRP A 219 -16.97 -5.80 9.74
CA TRP A 219 -16.85 -6.94 8.82
C TRP A 219 -17.44 -8.22 9.41
N TYR A 220 -17.28 -8.46 10.71
CA TYR A 220 -17.93 -9.57 11.42
C TYR A 220 -19.46 -9.40 11.50
N CYS A 221 -19.95 -8.16 11.58
CA CYS A 221 -21.39 -7.85 11.61
C CYS A 221 -22.07 -7.85 10.23
N SER A 222 -21.35 -7.55 9.13
CA SER A 222 -21.87 -7.61 7.75
C SER A 222 -21.84 -9.01 7.13
N TYR A 223 -21.40 -10.04 7.85
CA TYR A 223 -21.50 -11.45 7.45
C TYR A 223 -22.63 -12.26 8.16
N PRO A 224 -23.87 -11.74 8.36
CA PRO A 224 -24.89 -12.51 9.04
C PRO A 224 -25.42 -13.70 8.22
N ARG A 225 -25.13 -13.77 6.90
CA ARG A 225 -25.59 -14.90 6.06
C ARG A 225 -24.87 -16.23 6.32
N ILE A 226 -23.63 -16.22 6.82
CA ILE A 226 -22.91 -17.48 7.11
C ILE A 226 -23.25 -18.00 8.51
N LEU A 227 -23.51 -17.12 9.47
CA LEU A 227 -23.81 -17.52 10.85
C LEU A 227 -25.28 -17.91 11.09
N ARG A 228 -26.22 -17.53 10.21
CA ARG A 228 -27.64 -17.89 10.37
C ARG A 228 -27.94 -19.39 10.16
N ARG A 229 -26.98 -20.17 9.62
CA ARG A 229 -27.16 -21.62 9.40
C ARG A 229 -26.79 -22.49 10.61
N LYS A 230 -26.15 -21.94 11.65
CA LYS A 230 -25.89 -22.62 12.92
C LYS A 230 -26.51 -21.78 14.03
N GLY A 231 -27.65 -22.22 14.56
CA GLY A 231 -28.46 -21.49 15.55
C GLY A 231 -27.71 -21.14 16.83
N GLY A 232 -26.97 -20.03 16.80
CA GLY A 232 -26.18 -19.49 17.91
C GLY A 232 -26.64 -18.08 18.26
N THR A 233 -26.76 -17.85 19.57
CA THR A 233 -27.31 -16.69 20.27
C THR A 233 -26.78 -15.32 19.82
N ARG A 234 -27.69 -14.34 19.92
CA ARG A 234 -27.52 -12.90 19.68
C ARG A 234 -26.27 -12.39 20.44
N CYS A 235 -25.32 -11.77 19.73
CA CYS A 235 -24.11 -11.20 20.32
C CYS A 235 -24.48 -10.03 21.24
N SER A 236 -24.53 -10.26 22.55
CA SER A 236 -24.88 -9.26 23.58
C SER A 236 -23.73 -8.32 23.94
N ARG A 237 -22.62 -8.34 23.20
CA ARG A 237 -21.36 -7.68 23.57
C ARG A 237 -21.11 -6.34 22.87
N CYS A 238 -22.15 -5.70 22.33
CA CYS A 238 -22.07 -4.36 21.71
C CYS A 238 -22.80 -3.26 22.51
N ALA A 239 -23.30 -3.53 23.72
CA ALA A 239 -24.08 -2.55 24.48
C ALA A 239 -23.25 -1.61 25.38
N ASN A 240 -21.97 -1.90 25.60
CA ASN A 240 -21.11 -1.08 26.46
C ASN A 240 -19.74 -0.97 25.82
N PHE A 241 -19.53 0.00 24.94
CA PHE A 241 -18.30 0.76 24.70
C PHE A 241 -18.54 1.80 23.61
#